data_AF-A0A352AZJ2-F1
#
_entry.id   AF-A0A352AZJ2-F1
#
_cell.length_a   1.000
_cell.length_b   1.000
_cell.length_c   1.000
_cell.angle_alpha   90.00
_cell.angle_beta   90.00
_cell.angle_gamma   90.00
#
_symmetry.space_group_name_H-M   'P 1'
#
loop_
_entity.id
_entity.type
_entity.pdbx_description
1 polymer ?
#
loop_
_entity_poly.entity_id
_entity_poly.type
_entity_poly.pdbx_seq_one_letter_code
_entity_poly.pdbx_strand_id
1 'polypeptide(L)'
;PPSVGQELALSDYFDFTIYIDADPETIRQWYLSRFETLWETAFLNPKSYFHQLTNELTKEQAMDRAAGFWSDINLPNLRQNIEPTRSRATLVMQKSEQHRVERVQVRKI
;
A
#
# COMPACT_ATOMS: atom_id res chain seq x y z
N PRO A 1 7.02 11.49 29.48
CA PRO A 1 7.27 12.73 28.69
C PRO A 1 8.16 12.43 27.48
N PRO A 2 7.86 12.98 26.29
CA PRO A 2 8.77 12.84 25.15
C PRO A 2 10.13 13.46 25.49
N SER A 3 11.18 12.72 25.15
CA SER A 3 12.58 13.11 25.31
C SER A 3 13.00 14.17 24.29
N VAL A 4 13.89 15.08 24.70
CA VAL A 4 14.46 16.14 23.84
C VAL A 4 15.09 15.51 22.59
N GLY A 5 14.62 15.91 21.40
CA GLY A 5 15.10 15.42 20.09
C GLY A 5 14.08 14.60 19.29
N GLN A 6 12.92 14.28 19.86
CA GLN A 6 11.77 13.78 19.11
C GLN A 6 10.84 14.95 18.75
N GLU A 7 10.86 15.38 17.49
CA GLU A 7 9.77 16.20 16.96
C GLU A 7 8.44 15.46 17.17
N LEU A 8 7.43 16.18 17.66
CA LEU A 8 6.05 15.67 17.80
C LEU A 8 5.62 15.03 16.48
N ALA A 9 5.39 13.71 16.50
CA ALA A 9 4.90 12.99 15.34
C ALA A 9 3.37 12.96 15.36
N LEU A 10 2.73 12.95 14.18
CA LEU A 10 1.27 12.80 14.10
C LEU A 10 0.77 11.57 14.87
N SER A 11 1.59 10.51 14.95
CA SER A 11 1.29 9.30 15.70
C SER A 11 1.06 9.52 17.20
N ASP A 12 1.60 10.60 17.77
CA ASP A 12 1.48 10.90 19.19
C ASP A 12 0.07 11.39 19.58
N TYR A 13 -0.78 11.68 18.59
CA TYR A 13 -2.18 12.07 18.78
C TYR A 13 -3.18 10.92 18.57
N PHE A 14 -2.71 9.70 18.26
CA PHE A 14 -3.58 8.54 18.09
C PHE A 14 -3.59 7.65 19.34
N ASP A 15 -4.78 7.38 19.88
CA ASP A 15 -4.94 6.46 21.01
C ASP A 15 -4.67 4.99 20.62
N PHE A 16 -4.89 4.67 19.35
CA PHE A 16 -4.69 3.32 18.81
C PHE A 16 -4.33 3.36 17.34
N THR A 17 -3.34 2.57 16.94
CA THR A 17 -2.88 2.47 15.55
C THR A 17 -2.85 1.03 15.09
N ILE A 18 -3.28 0.81 13.84
CA ILE A 18 -3.28 -0.51 13.19
C ILE A 18 -2.38 -0.44 11.97
N TYR A 19 -1.39 -1.33 11.91
CA TYR A 19 -0.58 -1.56 10.72
C TYR A 19 -1.05 -2.84 10.02
N ILE A 20 -1.41 -2.73 8.75
CA ILE A 20 -1.77 -3.88 7.92
C ILE A 20 -0.52 -4.35 7.18
N ASP A 21 -0.07 -5.55 7.49
CA ASP A 21 1.15 -6.15 6.95
C ASP A 21 0.85 -7.32 6.01
N ALA A 22 1.72 -7.51 5.04
CA ALA A 22 1.73 -8.66 4.13
C ALA A 22 3.11 -8.73 3.46
N ASP A 23 3.45 -9.89 2.90
CA ASP A 23 4.67 -9.99 2.10
C ASP A 23 4.64 -8.98 0.93
N PRO A 24 5.72 -8.24 0.63
CA PRO A 24 5.71 -7.26 -0.45
C PRO A 24 5.36 -7.82 -1.82
N GLU A 25 5.66 -9.09 -2.10
CA GLU A 25 5.24 -9.76 -3.33
C GLU A 25 3.73 -10.02 -3.34
N THR A 26 3.15 -10.38 -2.20
CA THR A 26 1.69 -10.44 -2.03
C THR A 26 1.04 -9.07 -2.28
N ILE A 27 1.60 -7.99 -1.71
CA ILE A 27 1.08 -6.63 -1.92
C ILE A 27 1.20 -6.22 -3.39
N ARG A 28 2.29 -6.59 -4.07
CA ARG A 28 2.48 -6.37 -5.51
C ARG A 28 1.37 -7.02 -6.32
N GLN A 29 1.05 -8.28 -6.04
CA GLN A 29 0.00 -9.01 -6.74
C GLN A 29 -1.36 -8.33 -6.56
N TRP A 30 -1.68 -7.88 -5.35
CA TRP A 30 -2.91 -7.12 -5.09
C TRP A 30 -2.94 -5.79 -5.85
N TYR A 31 -1.82 -5.08 -5.86
CA TYR A 31 -1.70 -3.81 -6.56
C TYR A 31 -1.97 -4.00 -8.07
N LEU A 32 -1.36 -5.02 -8.68
CA LEU A 32 -1.54 -5.31 -10.10
C LEU A 32 -2.96 -5.79 -10.41
N SER A 33 -3.52 -6.70 -9.62
CA SER A 33 -4.91 -7.17 -9.80
C SER A 33 -5.92 -6.02 -9.66
N ARG A 34 -5.71 -5.11 -8.70
CA ARG A 34 -6.51 -3.89 -8.57
C ARG A 34 -6.35 -2.97 -9.77
N PHE A 35 -5.12 -2.79 -10.26
CA PHE A 35 -4.86 -1.95 -11.43
C PHE A 35 -5.57 -2.50 -12.66
N GLU A 36 -5.47 -3.80 -12.91
CA GLU A 36 -6.17 -4.49 -14.00
C GLU A 36 -7.68 -4.30 -13.91
N THR A 37 -8.27 -4.50 -12.72
CA THR A 37 -9.71 -4.30 -12.51
C THR A 37 -10.12 -2.85 -12.83
N LEU A 38 -9.33 -1.87 -12.40
CA LEU A 38 -9.62 -0.45 -12.67
C LEU A 38 -9.42 -0.09 -14.15
N TRP A 39 -8.44 -0.70 -14.81
CA TRP A 39 -8.19 -0.55 -16.23
C TRP A 39 -9.38 -0.98 -17.08
N GLU A 40 -9.98 -2.12 -16.74
CA GLU A 40 -11.15 -2.67 -17.42
C GLU A 40 -12.46 -1.95 -17.07
N THR A 41 -12.47 -1.10 -16.03
CA THR A 41 -13.68 -0.48 -15.51
C THR A 41 -13.55 1.04 -15.34
N ALA A 42 -13.09 1.51 -14.17
CA ALA A 42 -13.10 2.90 -13.77
C ALA A 42 -12.26 3.81 -14.69
N PHE A 43 -11.20 3.29 -15.31
CA PHE A 43 -10.35 4.07 -16.20
C PHE A 43 -10.99 4.36 -17.56
N LEU A 44 -11.99 3.58 -17.98
CA LEU A 44 -12.74 3.85 -19.21
C LEU A 44 -13.65 5.08 -19.10
N ASN A 45 -13.90 5.59 -17.89
CA ASN A 45 -14.65 6.83 -17.70
C ASN A 45 -13.83 8.03 -18.22
N PRO A 46 -14.36 8.86 -19.14
CA PRO A 46 -13.66 10.03 -19.66
C PRO A 46 -13.22 11.07 -18.62
N LYS A 47 -13.80 11.05 -17.42
CA LYS A 47 -13.42 11.90 -16.29
C LYS A 47 -12.31 11.30 -15.41
N SER A 48 -11.92 10.05 -15.65
CA SER A 48 -10.82 9.42 -14.93
C SER A 48 -9.51 10.07 -15.33
N TYR A 49 -8.67 10.38 -14.35
CA TYR A 49 -7.29 10.82 -14.59
C TYR A 49 -6.52 9.86 -15.51
N PHE A 50 -6.82 8.56 -15.40
CA PHE A 50 -6.15 7.51 -16.17
C PHE A 50 -6.82 7.20 -17.52
N HIS A 51 -7.89 7.91 -17.90
CA HIS A 51 -8.59 7.67 -19.16
C HIS A 51 -7.70 7.83 -20.38
N GLN A 52 -6.78 8.80 -20.34
CA GLN A 52 -5.85 8.99 -21.44
C GLN A 52 -5.00 7.74 -21.69
N LEU A 53 -4.55 7.06 -20.64
CA LEU A 53 -3.75 5.85 -20.79
C LEU A 53 -4.53 4.74 -21.52
N THR A 54 -5.83 4.60 -21.29
CA THR A 54 -6.66 3.57 -21.94
C THR A 54 -6.80 3.75 -23.44
N ASN A 55 -6.54 4.96 -23.93
CA ASN A 55 -6.53 5.26 -25.37
C ASN A 55 -5.14 5.11 -26.01
N GLU A 56 -4.07 5.20 -25.20
CA GLU A 56 -2.68 5.19 -25.68
C GLU A 56 -2.02 3.81 -25.59
N LEU A 57 -2.47 2.96 -24.66
CA LEU A 57 -1.81 1.70 -24.35
C LEU A 57 -2.75 0.51 -24.55
N THR A 58 -2.20 -0.62 -24.97
CA THR A 58 -2.87 -1.91 -24.82
C THR A 58 -2.92 -2.33 -23.36
N LYS A 59 -3.79 -3.29 -23.03
CA LYS A 59 -3.86 -3.87 -21.67
C LYS A 59 -2.50 -4.40 -21.21
N GLU A 60 -1.77 -5.09 -22.09
CA GLU A 60 -0.44 -5.63 -21.80
C GLU A 60 0.55 -4.51 -21.44
N GLN A 61 0.62 -3.47 -22.28
CA GLN A 61 1.47 -2.30 -22.02
C GLN A 61 1.09 -1.56 -20.74
N ALA A 62 -0.21 -1.52 -20.42
CA ALA A 62 -0.71 -0.92 -19.18
C ALA A 62 -0.29 -1.73 -17.94
N MET A 63 -0.30 -3.06 -18.04
CA MET A 63 0.16 -3.94 -16.95
C MET A 63 1.67 -3.86 -16.76
N ASP A 64 2.45 -3.78 -17.83
CA ASP A 64 3.89 -3.51 -17.75
C ASP A 64 4.16 -2.15 -17.08
N ARG A 65 3.38 -1.12 -17.45
CA ARG A 65 3.48 0.19 -16.82
C ARG A 65 3.10 0.14 -15.34
N ALA A 66 2.07 -0.61 -14.97
CA ALA A 66 1.67 -0.80 -13.58
C ALA A 66 2.77 -1.51 -12.76
N ALA A 67 3.43 -2.52 -13.34
CA ALA A 67 4.58 -3.16 -12.72
C ALA A 67 5.73 -2.17 -12.49
N GLY A 68 6.00 -1.27 -13.46
CA GLY A 68 6.95 -0.17 -13.30
C GLY A 68 6.56 0.80 -12.18
N PHE A 69 5.29 1.23 -12.10
CA PHE A 69 4.82 2.06 -10.99
C PHE A 69 4.99 1.36 -9.63
N TRP A 70 4.81 0.04 -9.57
CA TRP A 70 5.08 -0.70 -8.35
C TRP A 70 6.57 -0.66 -7.99
N SER A 71 7.46 -1.04 -8.92
CA SER A 71 8.90 -1.14 -8.66
C SER A 71 9.54 0.21 -8.35
N ASP A 72 9.09 1.27 -9.02
CA ASP A 72 9.80 2.55 -9.02
C ASP A 72 9.24 3.55 -8.01
N ILE A 73 7.98 3.36 -7.58
CA ILE A 73 7.29 4.30 -6.70
C ILE A 73 6.80 3.59 -5.43
N ASN A 74 5.95 2.58 -5.58
CA ASN A 74 5.23 2.02 -4.43
C ASN A 74 6.11 1.14 -3.54
N LEU A 75 6.95 0.28 -4.12
CA LEU A 75 7.86 -0.58 -3.37
C LEU A 75 8.95 0.22 -2.64
N PRO A 76 9.63 1.21 -3.26
CA PRO A 76 10.55 2.09 -2.54
C PRO A 76 9.84 2.82 -1.39
N ASN A 77 8.65 3.37 -1.63
CA ASN A 77 7.88 4.03 -0.59
C ASN A 77 7.48 3.07 0.55
N LEU A 78 7.08 1.83 0.22
CA LEU A 78 6.78 0.79 1.20
C LEU A 78 8.00 0.51 2.08
N ARG A 79 9.16 0.25 1.48
CA ARG A 79 10.38 -0.14 2.21
C ARG A 79 10.99 1.01 3.01
N GLN A 80 11.01 2.21 2.44
CA GLN A 80 11.76 3.34 3.00
C GLN A 80 10.93 4.17 3.97
N ASN A 81 9.62 4.28 3.76
CA ASN A 81 8.78 5.23 4.48
C ASN A 81 7.67 4.55 5.29
N ILE A 82 7.05 3.48 4.78
CA ILE A 82 5.89 2.85 5.42
C ILE A 82 6.32 1.74 6.40
N GLU A 83 7.07 0.74 5.95
CA GLU A 83 7.50 -0.41 6.75
C GLU A 83 8.24 -0.02 8.04
N PRO A 84 9.10 1.02 8.06
CA PRO A 84 9.75 1.47 9.30
C PRO A 84 8.77 1.90 10.40
N THR A 85 7.57 2.36 10.01
CA THR A 85 6.52 2.77 10.97
C THR A 85 5.79 1.60 11.61
N ARG A 86 5.89 0.37 11.05
CA ARG A 86 5.22 -0.84 11.58
C ARG A 86 5.51 -1.05 13.06
N SER A 87 6.75 -0.82 13.46
CA SER A 87 7.17 -0.99 14.85
C SER A 87 6.37 -0.10 15.80
N ARG A 88 5.92 1.08 15.38
CA ARG A 88 5.19 2.06 16.22
C ARG A 88 3.71 1.72 16.40
N ALA A 89 3.17 0.77 15.63
CA ALA A 89 1.75 0.44 15.69
C ALA A 89 1.35 -0.26 17.00
N THR A 90 0.14 0.02 17.48
CA THR A 90 -0.46 -0.69 18.63
C THR A 90 -0.82 -2.12 18.28
N LEU A 91 -1.32 -2.34 17.06
CA LEU A 91 -1.70 -3.64 16.50
C LEU A 91 -1.10 -3.81 15.11
N VAL A 92 -0.52 -4.99 14.85
CA VAL A 92 -0.09 -5.41 13.51
C VAL A 92 -0.97 -6.58 13.07
N MET A 93 -1.63 -6.41 11.92
CA MET A 93 -2.48 -7.42 11.30
C MET A 93 -1.78 -7.96 10.05
N GLN A 94 -1.33 -9.21 10.10
CA GLN A 94 -0.66 -9.87 8.98
C GLN A 94 -1.66 -10.60 8.10
N LYS A 95 -1.65 -10.30 6.80
CA LYS A 95 -2.55 -10.85 5.79
C LYS A 95 -1.83 -11.83 4.86
N SER A 96 -2.53 -12.89 4.47
CA SER A 96 -2.14 -13.86 3.42
C SER A 96 -2.50 -13.36 2.03
N GLU A 97 -1.98 -14.02 1.00
CA GLU A 97 -2.27 -13.79 -0.43
C GLU A 97 -3.76 -13.54 -0.77
N GLN A 98 -4.70 -14.23 -0.12
CA GLN A 98 -6.14 -14.11 -0.36
C GLN A 98 -6.81 -13.06 0.54
N HIS A 99 -6.03 -12.07 1.00
CA HIS A 99 -6.44 -11.02 1.94
C HIS A 99 -6.93 -11.51 3.31
N ARG A 100 -6.75 -12.79 3.65
CA ARG A 100 -7.15 -13.35 4.93
C ARG A 100 -6.20 -12.90 6.02
N VAL A 101 -6.72 -12.55 7.19
CA VAL A 101 -5.89 -12.32 8.37
C VAL A 101 -5.39 -13.66 8.90
N GLU A 102 -4.07 -13.82 8.99
CA GLU A 102 -3.44 -15.03 9.52
C GLU A 102 -2.90 -14.84 10.94
N ARG A 103 -2.45 -13.63 11.25
CA ARG A 103 -1.87 -13.31 12.54
C ARG A 103 -2.24 -11.89 12.96
N VAL A 104 -2.53 -11.74 14.24
CA VAL A 104 -2.71 -10.45 14.89
C VAL A 104 -1.73 -10.36 16.05
N GLN A 105 -0.93 -9.30 16.07
CA GLN A 105 -0.01 -8.98 17.15
C GLN A 105 -0.46 -7.69 17.81
N VAL A 106 -0.59 -7.69 19.13
CA VAL A 106 -0.97 -6.50 19.90
C VAL A 106 0.14 -6.21 20.89
N ARG A 107 0.56 -4.95 20.99
CA ARG A 107 1.51 -4.53 22.02
C ARG A 107 0.91 -4.79 23.40
N LYS A 108 1.68 -5.40 24.30
CA LYS A 108 1.32 -5.48 25.72
C LYS A 108 1.38 -4.08 26.31
N ILE A 109 0.35 -3.74 27.08
CA ILE A 109 0.22 -2.50 27.85
C ILE A 109 0.64 -2.79 29.29
#